data_AF-A0A8H5S342-F1
#
_entry.id   AF-A0A8H5S342-F1
#
_cell.length_a   1.000
_cell.length_b   1.000
_cell.length_c   1.000
_cell.angle_alpha   90.00
_cell.angle_beta   90.00
_cell.angle_gamma   90.00
#
_symmetry.space_group_name_H-M   'P 1'
#
loop_
_entity.id
_entity.type
_entity.pdbx_description
1 polymer ?
#
loop_
_entity_poly.entity_id
_entity_poly.type
_entity_poly.pdbx_seq_one_letter_code
_entity_poly.pdbx_strand_id
1 'polypeptide(L)'
;MSHDLTDDLTEEGLRMIEELEEKSRREMVFQDDWRPGLPVPMPELTYDFSKTALQVGHFIEDIPGFPESPNRKKNAKAYLAVKHVNDDTFFLWCDADGNPVDKKNIQLAEGLDMQQLKLDLMEMYNRHEFDVVMKYNIAMKVAKDRLALNYCELNG
;
A
#
# COMPACT_ATOMS: atom_id res chain seq x y z
N MET A 1 15.90 -25.56 1.81
CA MET A 1 16.55 -24.87 2.95
C MET A 1 15.98 -23.48 2.98
N SER A 2 15.02 -23.24 3.88
CA SER A 2 14.41 -21.93 4.11
C SER A 2 15.42 -21.10 4.89
N HIS A 3 16.01 -20.09 4.25
CA HIS A 3 16.66 -19.01 4.99
C HIS A 3 15.57 -18.09 5.50
N ASP A 4 15.19 -18.26 6.76
CA ASP A 4 14.49 -17.22 7.52
C ASP A 4 15.40 -16.00 7.58
N LEU A 5 14.97 -14.89 6.97
CA LEU A 5 15.70 -13.63 6.89
C LEU A 5 15.54 -12.77 8.16
N THR A 6 15.07 -13.34 9.26
CA THR A 6 14.80 -12.61 10.51
C THR A 6 15.90 -12.75 11.58
N ASP A 7 16.96 -13.53 11.34
CA ASP A 7 17.81 -14.05 12.42
C ASP A 7 19.16 -13.36 12.67
N ASP A 8 19.50 -12.24 12.01
CA ASP A 8 20.82 -11.58 12.21
C ASP A 8 20.75 -10.09 12.56
N LEU A 9 19.81 -9.69 13.43
CA LEU A 9 19.94 -8.42 14.15
C LEU A 9 20.55 -8.69 15.52
N THR A 10 21.77 -8.19 15.73
CA THR A 10 22.42 -8.22 17.04
C THR A 10 21.58 -7.43 18.05
N GLU A 11 21.66 -7.76 19.35
CA GLU A 11 20.97 -6.99 20.42
C GLU A 11 21.26 -5.48 20.32
N GLU A 12 22.47 -5.13 19.87
CA GLU A 12 22.88 -3.76 19.64
C GLU A 12 22.16 -3.10 18.44
N GLY A 13 21.89 -3.86 17.38
CA GLY A 13 21.06 -3.42 16.25
C GLY A 13 19.60 -3.21 16.65
N LEU A 14 19.03 -4.11 17.46
CA LEU A 14 17.67 -3.95 18.00
C LEU A 14 17.55 -2.70 18.88
N ARG A 15 18.53 -2.47 19.75
CA ARG A 15 18.57 -1.30 20.63
C ARG A 15 18.71 0.02 19.85
N MET A 16 19.52 0.05 18.78
CA MET A 16 19.60 1.20 17.88
C MET A 16 18.28 1.49 17.15
N ILE A 17 17.56 0.45 16.73
CA ILE A 17 16.24 0.60 16.10
C ILE A 17 15.25 1.18 17.13
N GLU A 18 15.21 0.65 18.34
CA GLU A 18 14.36 1.18 19.43
C GLU A 18 14.69 2.64 19.75
N GLU A 19 15.97 3.02 19.82
CA GLU A 19 16.38 4.41 20.07
C GLU A 19 15.98 5.36 18.94
N LEU A 20 16.10 4.93 17.68
CA LEU A 20 15.67 5.71 16.52
C LEU A 20 14.14 5.84 16.45
N GLU A 21 13.41 4.78 16.77
CA GLU A 21 11.95 4.80 16.89
C GLU A 21 11.51 5.73 18.02
N GLU A 22 12.16 5.67 19.18
CA GLU A 22 11.88 6.53 20.33
C GLU A 22 12.16 8.00 20.03
N LYS A 23 13.27 8.29 19.37
CA LYS A 23 13.63 9.65 18.96
C LYS A 23 12.61 10.21 17.95
N SER A 24 12.27 9.41 16.93
CA SER A 24 11.26 9.80 15.93
C SER A 24 9.89 10.02 16.58
N ARG A 25 9.50 9.16 17.53
CA ARG A 25 8.27 9.30 18.31
C ARG A 25 8.23 10.61 19.07
N ARG A 26 9.32 10.98 19.76
CA ARG A 26 9.42 12.25 20.48
C ARG A 26 9.32 13.44 19.55
N GLU A 27 10.03 13.45 18.43
CA GLU A 27 9.95 14.52 17.43
C GLU A 27 8.52 14.69 16.89
N MET A 28 7.81 13.58 16.61
CA MET A 28 6.41 13.60 16.19
C MET A 28 5.46 14.09 17.29
N VAL A 29 5.68 13.72 18.55
CA VAL A 29 4.85 14.17 19.70
C VAL A 29 4.80 15.70 19.76
N PHE A 30 5.89 16.40 19.45
CA PHE A 30 5.99 17.86 19.53
C PHE A 30 5.78 18.60 18.19
N GLN A 31 5.43 17.91 17.09
CA GLN A 31 5.12 18.53 15.79
C GLN A 31 3.66 19.01 15.66
N ASP A 32 3.50 20.13 14.94
CA ASP A 32 2.25 20.70 14.39
C ASP A 32 1.11 20.94 15.38
N ASP A 33 1.04 22.13 15.97
CA ASP A 33 -0.15 22.76 16.61
C ASP A 33 -1.11 21.80 17.33
N TRP A 34 -0.57 20.74 17.93
CA TRP A 34 -1.37 19.63 18.42
C TRP A 34 -2.15 20.10 19.64
N ARG A 35 -3.44 19.75 19.69
CA ARG A 35 -4.32 20.06 20.81
C ARG A 35 -4.86 18.78 21.44
N PRO A 36 -4.98 18.74 22.78
CA PRO A 36 -5.66 17.65 23.48
C PRO A 36 -7.07 17.44 22.92
N GLY A 37 -7.42 16.18 22.63
CA GLY A 37 -8.74 15.79 22.13
C GLY A 37 -8.91 15.78 20.61
N LEU A 38 -7.88 16.11 19.83
CA LEU A 38 -7.92 15.89 18.37
C LEU A 38 -7.87 14.39 18.06
N PRO A 39 -8.83 13.84 17.29
CA PRO A 39 -8.79 12.43 16.88
C PRO A 39 -7.59 12.21 15.95
N VAL A 40 -6.95 11.04 16.06
CA VAL A 40 -6.00 10.56 15.04
C VAL A 40 -6.85 10.01 13.90
N PRO A 41 -6.90 10.66 12.73
CA PRO A 41 -7.62 10.10 11.60
C PRO A 41 -6.91 8.81 11.18
N MET A 42 -7.68 7.75 10.96
CA MET A 42 -7.16 6.57 10.28
C MET A 42 -6.77 6.99 8.86
N PRO A 43 -5.55 6.69 8.39
CA PRO A 43 -5.17 6.98 7.02
C PRO A 43 -6.10 6.25 6.08
N GLU A 44 -6.61 6.95 5.07
CA GLU A 44 -7.31 6.27 3.99
C GLU A 44 -6.33 5.40 3.21
N LEU A 45 -6.72 4.14 2.98
CA LEU A 45 -6.00 3.24 2.09
C LEU A 45 -6.17 3.74 0.65
N THR A 46 -5.25 4.59 0.21
CA THR A 46 -5.12 4.94 -1.21
C THR A 46 -4.27 3.87 -1.89
N TYR A 47 -4.91 2.99 -2.65
CA TYR A 47 -4.23 2.04 -3.51
C TYR A 47 -3.82 2.74 -4.81
N ASP A 48 -2.58 3.20 -4.88
CA ASP A 48 -2.03 3.71 -6.14
C ASP A 48 -1.98 2.56 -7.16
N PHE A 49 -2.47 2.81 -8.38
CA PHE A 49 -2.48 1.83 -9.46
C PHE A 49 -1.09 1.22 -9.72
N SER A 50 -0.03 2.01 -9.57
CA SER A 50 1.36 1.55 -9.71
C SER A 50 1.81 0.56 -8.64
N LYS A 51 1.12 0.50 -7.50
CA LYS A 51 1.42 -0.40 -6.37
C LYS A 51 0.55 -1.66 -6.38
N THR A 52 -0.52 -1.66 -7.14
CA THR A 52 -1.50 -2.76 -7.17
C THR A 52 -1.71 -3.37 -8.54
N ALA A 53 -0.95 -2.95 -9.56
CA ALA A 53 -1.07 -3.46 -10.92
C ALA A 53 0.28 -3.90 -11.52
N LEU A 54 0.25 -5.03 -12.22
CA LEU A 54 1.37 -5.54 -13.01
C LEU A 54 1.01 -5.52 -14.49
N GLN A 55 1.96 -5.11 -15.34
CA GLN A 55 1.79 -5.19 -16.78
C GLN A 55 1.81 -6.67 -17.21
N VAL A 56 0.78 -7.08 -17.94
CA VAL A 56 0.57 -8.49 -18.33
C VAL A 56 0.59 -8.70 -19.85
N GLY A 57 0.57 -7.62 -20.62
CA GLY A 57 0.57 -7.72 -22.08
C GLY A 57 0.15 -6.43 -22.76
N HIS A 58 -0.52 -6.58 -23.89
CA HIS A 58 -1.05 -5.46 -24.67
C HIS A 58 -2.41 -5.78 -25.28
N PHE A 59 -3.14 -4.74 -25.71
CA PHE A 59 -4.41 -4.91 -26.40
C PHE A 59 -4.24 -5.38 -27.85
N ILE A 60 -5.10 -6.29 -28.30
CA ILE A 60 -5.08 -6.85 -29.67
C ILE A 60 -5.76 -5.92 -30.69
N GLU A 61 -6.65 -5.06 -30.22
CA GLU A 61 -7.45 -4.12 -31.01
C GLU A 61 -7.77 -2.85 -30.19
N ASP A 62 -8.35 -1.87 -30.86
CA ASP A 62 -8.86 -0.67 -30.19
C ASP A 62 -10.08 -1.04 -29.34
N ILE A 63 -10.03 -0.73 -28.05
CA ILE A 63 -11.14 -0.94 -27.12
C ILE A 63 -11.88 0.39 -26.95
N PRO A 64 -13.22 0.41 -27.02
CA PRO A 64 -13.98 1.61 -26.70
C PRO A 64 -13.71 2.07 -25.25
N GLY A 65 -13.45 3.37 -25.09
CA GLY A 65 -13.33 4.05 -23.82
C GLY A 65 -14.21 5.29 -23.82
N PHE A 66 -14.81 5.62 -22.68
CA PHE A 66 -15.48 6.90 -22.48
C PHE A 66 -14.96 7.56 -21.20
N PRO A 67 -14.21 8.68 -21.29
CA PRO A 67 -13.75 9.34 -22.52
C PRO A 67 -12.79 8.46 -23.34
N GLU A 68 -12.59 8.81 -24.62
CA GLU A 68 -11.58 8.14 -25.45
C GLU A 68 -10.21 8.26 -24.76
N SER A 69 -9.55 7.12 -24.54
CA SER A 69 -8.24 7.06 -23.91
C SER A 69 -7.21 6.47 -24.88
N PRO A 70 -6.01 7.07 -25.01
CA PRO A 70 -4.91 6.47 -25.77
C PRO A 70 -4.48 5.12 -25.17
N ASN A 71 -4.77 4.88 -23.89
CA ASN A 71 -4.45 3.65 -23.18
C ASN A 71 -5.34 2.47 -23.60
N ARG A 72 -6.36 2.70 -24.45
CA ARG A 72 -7.23 1.65 -25.00
C ARG A 72 -7.01 1.40 -26.49
N LYS A 73 -5.94 1.94 -27.08
CA LYS A 73 -5.58 1.66 -28.48
C LYS A 73 -4.94 0.29 -28.63
N LYS A 74 -5.02 -0.26 -29.84
CA LYS A 74 -4.28 -1.47 -30.23
C LYS A 74 -2.80 -1.33 -29.84
N ASN A 75 -2.24 -2.39 -29.27
CA ASN A 75 -0.88 -2.46 -28.71
C ASN A 75 -0.62 -1.61 -27.46
N ALA A 76 -1.61 -0.87 -26.94
CA ALA A 76 -1.45 -0.22 -25.63
C ALA A 76 -1.33 -1.28 -24.53
N LYS A 77 -0.65 -0.91 -23.44
CA LYS A 77 -0.32 -1.82 -22.34
C LYS A 77 -1.58 -2.24 -21.59
N ALA A 78 -1.65 -3.53 -21.27
CA ALA A 78 -2.70 -4.10 -20.44
C ALA A 78 -2.12 -4.56 -19.10
N TYR A 79 -2.94 -4.45 -18.07
CA TYR A 79 -2.54 -4.68 -16.69
C TYR A 79 -3.49 -5.67 -16.00
N LEU A 80 -2.97 -6.37 -15.00
CA LEU A 80 -3.75 -7.07 -13.99
C LEU A 80 -3.54 -6.35 -12.66
N ALA A 81 -4.63 -5.95 -12.03
CA ALA A 81 -4.61 -5.26 -10.75
C ALA A 81 -5.37 -6.02 -9.68
N VAL A 82 -5.03 -5.79 -8.41
CA VAL A 82 -5.88 -6.15 -7.27
C VAL A 82 -6.82 -5.00 -6.99
N LYS A 83 -8.11 -5.30 -6.88
CA LYS A 83 -9.15 -4.31 -6.55
C LYS A 83 -9.96 -4.80 -5.36
N HIS A 84 -10.20 -3.88 -4.43
CA HIS A 84 -11.05 -4.10 -3.26
C HIS A 84 -12.34 -3.30 -3.43
N VAL A 85 -13.49 -3.96 -3.34
CA VAL A 85 -14.83 -3.34 -3.43
C VAL A 85 -15.75 -4.02 -2.43
N ASN A 86 -16.35 -3.25 -1.52
CA ASN A 86 -17.34 -3.73 -0.56
C ASN A 86 -16.90 -5.01 0.19
N ASP A 87 -15.72 -4.97 0.80
CA ASP A 87 -15.09 -6.08 1.54
C ASP A 87 -14.58 -7.26 0.68
N ASP A 88 -14.84 -7.25 -0.64
CA ASP A 88 -14.34 -8.26 -1.56
C ASP A 88 -13.06 -7.82 -2.28
N THR A 89 -12.07 -8.70 -2.32
CA THR A 89 -10.82 -8.50 -3.07
C THR A 89 -10.78 -9.41 -4.29
N PHE A 90 -10.58 -8.83 -5.48
CA PHE A 90 -10.53 -9.58 -6.73
C PHE A 90 -9.47 -9.05 -7.69
N PHE A 91 -9.11 -9.89 -8.67
CA PHE A 91 -8.21 -9.50 -9.75
C PHE A 91 -8.99 -8.85 -10.88
N LEU A 92 -8.54 -7.68 -11.33
CA LEU A 92 -9.14 -6.89 -12.40
C LEU A 92 -8.18 -6.74 -13.57
N TRP A 93 -8.62 -7.15 -14.76
CA TRP A 93 -7.96 -6.77 -16.01
C TRP A 93 -8.30 -5.31 -16.32
N CYS A 94 -7.29 -4.50 -16.59
CA CYS A 94 -7.45 -3.07 -16.78
C CYS A 94 -6.48 -2.47 -17.81
N ASP A 95 -6.82 -1.28 -18.29
CA ASP A 95 -5.90 -0.40 -19.01
C ASP A 95 -4.97 0.36 -18.03
N ALA A 96 -4.08 1.19 -18.58
CA ALA A 96 -3.16 1.99 -17.78
C ALA A 96 -3.83 3.07 -16.90
N ASP A 97 -5.10 3.38 -17.14
CA ASP A 97 -5.91 4.31 -16.33
C ASP A 97 -6.64 3.57 -15.18
N GLY A 98 -6.47 2.25 -15.07
CA GLY A 98 -7.14 1.40 -14.07
C GLY A 98 -8.60 1.09 -14.41
N ASN A 99 -9.05 1.40 -15.63
CA ASN A 99 -10.41 1.12 -16.05
C ASN A 99 -10.54 -0.35 -16.50
N PRO A 100 -11.66 -1.01 -16.17
CA PRO A 100 -11.87 -2.42 -16.46
C PRO A 100 -11.89 -2.70 -17.98
N VAL A 101 -11.33 -3.84 -18.36
CA VAL A 101 -11.32 -4.38 -19.73
C VAL A 101 -11.54 -5.89 -19.72
N ASP A 102 -12.03 -6.45 -20.82
CA ASP A 102 -12.20 -7.89 -20.96
C ASP A 102 -10.85 -8.56 -21.30
N LYS A 103 -10.51 -9.66 -20.61
CA LYS A 103 -9.29 -10.44 -20.85
C LYS A 103 -9.17 -10.85 -22.33
N LYS A 104 -10.28 -11.12 -23.02
CA LYS A 104 -10.26 -11.55 -24.43
C LYS A 104 -9.62 -10.52 -25.37
N ASN A 105 -9.59 -9.25 -24.95
CA ASN A 105 -9.00 -8.17 -25.74
C ASN A 105 -7.48 -8.03 -25.49
N ILE A 106 -6.90 -8.86 -24.62
CA ILE A 106 -5.50 -8.78 -24.20
C ILE A 106 -4.74 -9.97 -24.78
N GLN A 107 -3.63 -9.67 -25.44
CA GLN A 107 -2.59 -10.65 -25.71
C GLN A 107 -1.58 -10.60 -24.58
N LEU A 108 -1.47 -11.72 -23.84
CA LEU A 108 -0.53 -11.86 -22.75
C LEU A 108 0.89 -11.95 -23.28
N ALA A 109 1.85 -11.39 -22.53
CA ALA A 109 3.26 -11.54 -22.83
C ALA A 109 3.68 -13.02 -22.70
N GLU A 110 4.59 -13.46 -23.57
CA GLU A 110 5.13 -14.82 -23.52
C GLU A 110 5.91 -15.06 -22.23
N GLY A 111 5.81 -16.29 -21.70
CA GLY A 111 6.54 -16.70 -20.49
C GLY A 111 5.91 -16.23 -19.16
N LEU A 112 4.72 -15.61 -19.18
CA LEU A 112 4.01 -15.26 -17.96
C LEU A 112 3.38 -16.48 -17.29
N ASP A 113 3.75 -16.73 -16.04
CA ASP A 113 3.02 -17.61 -15.14
C ASP A 113 1.92 -16.83 -14.40
N MET A 114 0.67 -17.09 -14.77
CA MET A 114 -0.49 -16.41 -14.20
C MET A 114 -0.71 -16.72 -12.71
N GLN A 115 -0.27 -17.87 -12.21
CA GLN A 115 -0.38 -18.18 -10.78
C GLN A 115 0.65 -17.38 -9.99
N GLN A 116 1.90 -17.37 -10.43
CA GLN A 116 2.95 -16.56 -9.81
C GLN A 116 2.59 -15.08 -9.82
N LEU A 117 2.12 -14.56 -10.94
CA LEU A 117 1.77 -13.14 -11.08
C LEU A 117 0.65 -12.71 -10.11
N LYS A 118 -0.30 -13.61 -9.83
CA LYS A 118 -1.35 -13.37 -8.82
C LYS A 118 -0.80 -13.38 -7.40
N LEU A 119 0.13 -14.28 -7.10
CA LEU A 119 0.80 -14.33 -5.79
C LEU A 119 1.59 -13.04 -5.56
N ASP A 120 2.37 -12.61 -6.55
CA ASP A 120 3.16 -11.37 -6.48
C ASP A 120 2.24 -10.15 -6.24
N LEU A 121 1.13 -10.07 -6.98
CA LEU A 121 0.12 -9.03 -6.80
C LEU A 121 -0.50 -9.03 -5.39
N MET A 122 -0.82 -10.21 -4.85
CA MET A 122 -1.35 -10.32 -3.49
C MET A 122 -0.31 -9.91 -2.45
N GLU A 123 0.96 -10.27 -2.64
CA GLU A 123 2.03 -9.87 -1.73
C GLU A 123 2.25 -8.36 -1.75
N MET A 124 2.29 -7.75 -2.94
CA MET A 124 2.39 -6.30 -3.10
C MET A 124 1.22 -5.57 -2.43
N TYR A 125 0.00 -6.07 -2.64
CA TYR A 125 -1.21 -5.51 -2.03
C TYR A 125 -1.17 -5.62 -0.50
N ASN A 126 -0.89 -6.81 0.05
CA ASN A 126 -0.83 -7.03 1.49
C ASN A 126 0.27 -6.21 2.17
N ARG A 127 1.42 -6.05 1.51
CA ARG A 127 2.53 -5.22 2.02
C ARG A 127 2.11 -3.76 2.16
N HIS A 128 1.39 -3.23 1.17
CA HIS A 128 0.87 -1.86 1.22
C HIS A 128 -0.17 -1.69 2.34
N GLU A 129 -1.07 -2.65 2.54
CA GLU A 129 -2.00 -2.63 3.67
C GLU A 129 -1.29 -2.65 5.01
N PHE A 130 -0.29 -3.52 5.14
CA PHE A 130 0.52 -3.63 6.34
C PHE A 130 1.23 -2.31 6.67
N ASP A 131 1.82 -1.64 5.67
CA ASP A 131 2.49 -0.35 5.85
C ASP A 131 1.53 0.73 6.34
N VAL A 132 0.28 0.75 5.84
CA VAL A 132 -0.73 1.72 6.28
C VAL A 132 -1.17 1.45 7.72
N VAL A 133 -1.42 0.18 8.08
CA VAL A 133 -1.76 -0.21 9.45
C VAL A 133 -0.63 0.12 10.42
N MET A 134 0.62 -0.13 10.05
CA MET A 134 1.78 0.20 10.86
C MET A 134 1.91 1.72 11.09
N LYS A 135 1.77 2.52 10.04
CA LYS A 135 1.75 4.00 10.17
C LYS A 135 0.64 4.49 11.08
N TYR A 136 -0.56 3.91 10.98
CA TYR A 136 -1.67 4.24 11.86
C TYR A 136 -1.38 3.87 13.33
N ASN A 137 -0.85 2.67 13.58
CA ASN A 137 -0.48 2.24 14.93
C ASN A 137 0.57 3.16 15.57
N ILE A 138 1.55 3.63 14.78
CA ILE A 138 2.53 4.62 15.25
C ILE A 138 1.84 5.95 15.59
N ALA A 139 0.94 6.45 14.73
CA ALA A 139 0.20 7.68 14.99
C ALA A 139 -0.67 7.58 16.26
N MET A 140 -1.31 6.43 16.49
CA MET A 140 -2.07 6.14 17.71
C MET A 140 -1.19 6.13 18.97
N LYS A 141 0.02 5.54 18.90
CA LYS A 141 0.98 5.59 20.01
C LYS A 141 1.37 7.03 20.34
N VAL A 142 1.74 7.82 19.32
CA VAL A 142 2.10 9.24 19.48
C VAL A 142 0.95 10.03 20.13
N ALA A 143 -0.30 9.81 19.72
CA ALA A 143 -1.44 10.49 20.34
C ALA A 143 -1.70 10.07 21.79
N LYS A 144 -1.50 8.79 22.12
CA LYS A 144 -1.58 8.31 23.51
C LYS A 144 -0.51 8.98 24.38
N ASP A 145 0.71 9.11 23.89
CA ASP A 145 1.81 9.75 24.61
C ASP A 145 1.54 11.25 24.81
N ARG A 146 1.03 11.94 23.78
CA ARG A 146 0.59 13.34 23.88
C ARG A 146 -0.49 13.55 24.94
N LEU A 147 -1.48 12.66 25.03
CA LEU A 147 -2.51 12.70 26.07
C LEU A 147 -1.95 12.47 27.48
N ALA A 148 -1.00 11.54 27.63
CA ALA A 148 -0.35 11.29 28.91
C ALA A 148 0.48 12.50 29.38
N LEU A 149 1.20 13.17 28.48
CA LEU A 149 1.93 14.40 28.78
C LEU A 149 1.00 15.52 29.25
N ASN A 150 -0.12 15.76 28.53
CA ASN A 150 -1.11 16.75 28.95
C ASN A 150 -1.71 16.43 30.34
N TYR A 151 -1.94 15.16 30.66
CA TYR A 151 -2.39 14.76 32.00
C TYR A 151 -1.34 15.07 33.08
N CYS A 152 -0.06 14.84 32.79
CA CYS A 152 1.04 15.18 33.70
C CYS A 152 1.19 16.70 33.87
N GLU A 153 1.06 17.50 32.81
CA GLU A 153 1.12 18.96 32.88
C GLU A 153 -0.05 19.59 33.64
N LEU A 154 -1.23 18.97 33.60
CA LEU A 154 -2.41 19.45 34.34
C LEU A 154 -2.46 19.02 35.81
N ASN A 155 -1.70 17.99 36.20
CA ASN A 155 -1.76 17.38 37.54
C ASN A 155 -0.41 17.35 38.30
N GLY A 156 0.67 17.87 37.71
CA GLY A 156 1.98 18.04 38.34
C GLY A 156 2.24 19.49 38.71
#